data_AF-A0A2P7TWZ5-F1
#
_entry.id   AF-A0A2P7TWZ5-F1
#
_cell.length_a   1.000
_cell.length_b   1.000
_cell.length_c   1.000
_cell.angle_alpha   90.00
_cell.angle_beta   90.00
_cell.angle_gamma   90.00
#
_symmetry.space_group_name_H-M   'P 1'
#
loop_
_entity.id
_entity.type
_entity.pdbx_description
1 polymer ?
#
loop_
_entity_poly.entity_id
_entity_poly.type
_entity_poly.pdbx_seq_one_letter_code
_entity_poly.pdbx_strand_id
1 'polypeptide(L)'
;MLTEDKTTVPTIKVHPSFVPTEAQFLHYRLVPINTDRQGYLCLLFYISSVSFLMLEPRIKRYAAIRKLALLLENAAYPVYEIRSI
;
A
#
# COMPACT_ATOMS: atom_id res chain seq x y z
N MET A 1 1.49 3.51 -30.29
CA MET A 1 0.96 3.94 -28.98
C MET A 1 0.79 2.67 -28.15
N LEU A 2 1.58 2.50 -27.08
CA LEU A 2 1.25 1.52 -26.06
C LEU A 2 0.06 2.12 -25.32
N THR A 3 -1.13 1.57 -25.51
CA THR A 3 -2.27 1.87 -24.65
C THR A 3 -1.89 1.37 -23.27
N GLU A 4 -1.49 2.29 -22.38
CA GLU A 4 -1.42 2.02 -20.95
C GLU A 4 -2.84 1.70 -20.50
N ASP A 5 -3.20 0.41 -20.52
CA ASP A 5 -4.34 -0.06 -19.77
C ASP A 5 -4.09 0.35 -18.33
N LYS A 6 -4.90 1.30 -17.86
CA LYS A 6 -4.69 1.95 -16.59
C LYS A 6 -4.97 0.92 -15.50
N THR A 7 -3.91 0.28 -15.01
CA THR A 7 -3.99 -0.72 -13.94
C THR A 7 -4.73 -0.09 -12.76
N THR A 8 -5.98 -0.52 -12.57
CA THR A 8 -6.78 -0.09 -11.43
C THR A 8 -6.21 -0.77 -10.21
N VAL A 9 -5.75 0.01 -9.23
CA VAL A 9 -5.18 -0.53 -7.98
C VAL A 9 -6.30 -0.69 -6.94
N PRO A 10 -6.83 -1.91 -6.72
CA PRO A 10 -7.81 -2.12 -5.67
C PRO A 10 -7.15 -2.02 -4.29
N THR A 11 -7.64 -1.12 -3.45
CA THR A 11 -7.21 -0.99 -2.06
C THR A 11 -8.28 -1.51 -1.12
N ILE A 12 -7.91 -2.40 -0.19
CA ILE A 12 -8.78 -2.88 0.87
C ILE A 12 -8.60 -1.96 2.08
N LYS A 13 -9.62 -1.18 2.41
CA LYS A 13 -9.57 -0.32 3.59
C LYS A 13 -9.77 -1.14 4.86
N VAL A 14 -8.85 -1.04 5.81
CA VAL A 14 -8.86 -1.83 7.04
C VAL A 14 -8.66 -0.94 8.28
N HIS A 15 -9.07 -1.46 9.44
CA HIS A 15 -8.85 -0.82 10.74
C HIS A 15 -7.34 -0.81 11.09
N PRO A 16 -6.82 0.17 11.86
CA PRO A 16 -5.43 0.18 12.32
C PRO A 16 -4.96 -1.11 13.01
N SER A 17 -5.86 -1.76 13.75
CA SER A 17 -5.58 -3.04 14.42
C SER A 17 -5.69 -4.27 13.51
N PHE A 18 -5.83 -4.10 12.20
CA PHE A 18 -5.88 -5.22 11.27
C PHE A 18 -4.55 -5.97 11.22
N VAL A 19 -4.61 -7.26 11.53
CA VAL A 19 -3.47 -8.20 11.43
C VAL A 19 -3.78 -9.17 10.29
N PRO A 20 -2.91 -9.28 9.26
CA PRO A 20 -3.11 -10.22 8.16
C PRO A 20 -2.83 -11.64 8.63
N THR A 21 -3.50 -12.63 8.05
CA THR A 21 -3.14 -14.04 8.24
C THR A 21 -1.89 -14.39 7.43
N GLU A 22 -1.22 -15.51 7.76
CA GLU A 22 -0.02 -15.95 7.03
C GLU A 22 -0.25 -16.08 5.51
N ALA A 23 -1.45 -16.52 5.10
CA ALA A 23 -1.82 -16.64 3.68
C ALA A 23 -1.99 -15.29 2.96
N GLN A 24 -1.97 -14.16 3.68
CA GLN A 24 -2.13 -12.82 3.12
C GLN A 24 -0.80 -12.12 2.84
N PHE A 25 0.33 -12.72 3.23
CA PHE A 25 1.66 -12.26 2.81
C PHE A 25 2.00 -12.88 1.44
N LEU A 26 2.66 -12.18 0.52
CA LEU A 26 3.20 -10.82 0.56
C LEU A 26 2.13 -9.76 0.28
N HIS A 27 2.19 -8.59 0.91
CA HIS A 27 1.24 -7.50 0.65
C HIS A 27 1.82 -6.11 0.85
N TYR A 28 1.16 -5.11 0.24
CA TYR A 28 1.43 -3.70 0.45
C TYR A 28 0.57 -3.12 1.57
N ARG A 29 1.11 -2.15 2.32
CA ARG A 29 0.38 -1.34 3.29
C ARG A 29 0.58 0.14 3.04
N LEU A 30 -0.52 0.88 2.99
CA LEU A 30 -0.56 2.33 3.07
C LEU A 30 -0.94 2.72 4.50
N VAL A 31 0.00 3.28 5.24
CA VAL A 31 -0.16 3.63 6.65
C VAL A 31 -0.16 5.15 6.82
N PRO A 32 -1.20 5.77 7.38
CA PRO A 32 -1.21 7.19 7.67
C PRO A 32 -0.11 7.60 8.64
N ILE A 33 0.49 8.76 8.39
CA ILE A 33 1.43 9.38 9.32
C ILE A 33 0.61 10.24 10.30
N ASN A 34 0.39 9.75 11.51
CA ASN A 34 -0.53 10.36 12.48
C ASN A 34 -0.21 11.83 12.84
N THR A 35 1.05 12.26 12.72
CA THR A 35 1.46 13.64 12.98
C THR A 35 1.27 14.57 11.78
N ASP A 36 0.87 14.04 10.62
CA ASP A 36 0.79 14.77 9.38
C ASP A 36 -0.65 15.19 9.06
N ARG A 37 -0.94 16.49 9.24
CA ARG A 37 -2.24 17.09 8.88
C ARG A 37 -2.48 17.16 7.36
N GLN A 38 -1.50 16.80 6.54
CA GLN A 38 -1.56 16.91 5.09
C GLN A 38 -1.93 15.57 4.43
N GLY A 39 -2.22 14.52 5.20
CA GLY A 39 -2.66 13.22 4.70
C GLY A 39 -1.57 12.46 3.95
N TYR A 40 -0.31 12.61 4.33
CA TYR A 40 0.77 11.76 3.84
C TYR A 40 0.68 10.35 4.45
N LEU A 41 1.12 9.37 3.66
CA LEU A 41 1.14 7.96 3.98
C LEU A 41 2.57 7.44 3.92
N CYS A 42 2.85 6.35 4.62
CA CYS A 42 4.01 5.50 4.44
C CYS A 42 3.59 4.28 3.60
N LEU A 43 4.37 3.95 2.57
CA LEU A 43 4.15 2.75 1.74
C LEU A 43 5.14 1.67 2.17
N LEU A 44 4.61 0.57 2.66
CA LEU A 44 5.36 -0.59 3.12
C LEU A 44 5.04 -1.82 2.27
N PHE A 45 6.01 -2.72 2.13
CA PHE A 45 5.82 -4.06 1.56
C PHE A 45 6.20 -5.10 2.60
N TYR A 46 5.23 -5.88 3.04
CA TYR A 46 5.43 -6.88 4.07
C TYR A 46 5.77 -8.24 3.46
N ILE A 47 6.82 -8.85 4.01
CA ILE A 47 7.30 -10.18 3.62
C ILE A 47 6.76 -11.26 4.56
N SER A 48 6.65 -10.91 5.84
CA SER A 48 6.09 -11.74 6.90
C SER A 48 5.54 -10.84 8.01
N SER A 49 4.99 -11.43 9.07
CA SER A 49 4.50 -10.71 10.25
C SER A 49 5.58 -9.87 10.95
N VAL A 50 6.87 -10.19 10.77
CA VAL A 50 8.01 -9.54 11.44
C VAL A 50 8.99 -8.87 10.48
N SER A 51 8.78 -8.95 9.17
CA SER A 51 9.72 -8.43 8.17
C SER A 51 8.98 -7.63 7.10
N PHE A 52 9.46 -6.41 6.86
CA PHE A 52 8.91 -5.52 5.85
C PHE A 52 10.00 -4.62 5.25
N LEU A 53 9.73 -4.12 4.04
CA LEU A 53 10.49 -3.08 3.37
C LEU A 53 9.71 -1.78 3.41
N MET A 54 10.37 -0.69 3.76
CA MET A 54 9.82 0.65 3.61
C MET A 54 10.14 1.17 2.22
N LEU A 55 9.12 1.23 1.35
CA LEU A 55 9.30 1.64 -0.04
C LEU A 55 9.24 3.16 -0.20
N GLU A 56 8.38 3.81 0.58
CA GLU A 56 8.29 5.28 0.65
C GLU A 56 7.96 5.68 2.09
N PRO A 57 8.83 6.44 2.77
CA PRO A 57 8.58 6.87 4.15
C PRO A 57 7.47 7.92 4.24
N ARG A 58 7.26 8.69 3.17
CA ARG A 58 6.27 9.78 3.11
C ARG A 58 5.84 10.04 1.67
N ILE A 59 4.60 9.71 1.34
CA ILE A 59 4.04 9.84 0.00
C ILE A 59 2.56 10.24 0.04
N LYS A 60 2.10 11.07 -0.90
CA LYS A 60 0.67 11.37 -1.07
C LYS A 60 -0.03 10.15 -1.64
N ARG A 61 -1.28 9.91 -1.23
CA ARG A 61 -2.08 8.75 -1.71
C ARG A 61 -2.05 8.58 -3.23
N TYR A 62 -2.28 9.64 -4.01
CA TYR A 62 -2.32 9.54 -5.47
C TYR A 62 -0.98 9.07 -6.07
N ALA A 63 0.15 9.50 -5.49
CA ALA A 63 1.47 9.10 -5.94
C ALA A 63 1.77 7.65 -5.54
N ALA A 64 1.34 7.24 -4.35
CA ALA A 64 1.44 5.85 -3.91
C ALA A 64 0.63 4.91 -4.82
N ILE A 65 -0.58 5.30 -5.22
CA ILE A 65 -1.40 4.54 -6.17
C ILE A 65 -0.72 4.42 -7.53
N ARG A 66 -0.10 5.49 -8.06
CA ARG A 66 0.66 5.41 -9.32
C ARG A 66 1.86 4.47 -9.21
N LYS A 67 2.62 4.54 -8.12
CA LYS A 67 3.75 3.64 -7.88
C LYS A 67 3.28 2.19 -7.77
N LEU A 68 2.18 1.94 -7.05
CA LEU A 68 1.57 0.62 -6.92
C LEU A 68 1.07 0.09 -8.25
N ALA A 69 0.51 0.92 -9.14
CA ALA A 69 0.10 0.48 -10.47
C ALA A 69 1.27 -0.18 -11.22
N LEU A 70 2.44 0.47 -11.23
CA LEU A 70 3.66 -0.05 -11.86
C LEU A 70 4.18 -1.32 -11.17
N LEU A 71 4.17 -1.37 -9.84
CA LEU A 71 4.63 -2.53 -9.09
C LEU A 71 3.72 -3.75 -9.28
N LEU A 72 2.41 -3.52 -9.41
CA LEU A 72 1.39 -4.56 -9.54
C LEU A 72 1.25 -5.10 -10.95
N GLU A 73 1.75 -4.39 -11.98
CA GLU A 73 1.79 -4.89 -13.36
C GLU A 73 2.51 -6.24 -13.47
N ASN A 74 3.57 -6.44 -12.67
CA ASN A 74 4.41 -7.64 -12.74
C ASN A 74 4.22 -8.58 -11.54
N ALA A 75 3.51 -8.16 -10.50
CA ALA A 75 3.28 -8.98 -9.31
C ALA A 75 1.98 -8.61 -8.60
N ALA A 76 0.99 -9.50 -8.62
CA ALA A 76 -0.32 -9.27 -8.02
C ALA A 76 -0.29 -9.52 -6.50
N TYR A 77 -0.16 -8.45 -5.72
CA TYR A 77 -0.24 -8.51 -4.25
C TYR A 77 -1.37 -7.63 -3.71
N PRO A 78 -2.01 -8.01 -2.58
CA PRO A 78 -3.02 -7.18 -1.93
C PRO A 78 -2.44 -5.83 -1.49
N VAL A 79 -3.28 -4.79 -1.55
CA VAL A 79 -2.97 -3.46 -1.00
C VAL A 79 -3.93 -3.15 0.13
N TYR A 80 -3.42 -3.09 1.35
CA TYR A 80 -4.20 -2.67 2.53
C TYR A 80 -3.98 -1.19 2.83
N GLU A 81 -5.07 -0.44 2.93
CA GLU A 81 -5.04 0.98 3.28
C GLU A 81 -5.61 1.17 4.69
N ILE A 82 -4.76 1.59 5.63
CA ILE A 82 -5.16 1.80 7.02
C ILE A 82 -5.98 3.09 7.12
N ARG A 83 -7.18 3.01 7.70
CA ARG A 83 -7.98 4.21 7.99
C ARG A 83 -7.45 4.89 9.26
N SER A 84 -7.08 6.16 9.17
CA SER A 84 -6.99 7.01 10.38
C SER A 84 -8.39 7.17 10.96
N ILE A 85 -8.50 6.95 12.28
CA ILE A 85 -9.70 7.22 13.07
C ILE A 85 -9.74 8.71 13.39
#